data_AF-A0A947Y1F5-F1
#
_entry.id   AF-A0A947Y1F5-F1
#
_cell.length_a   1.000
_cell.length_b   1.000
_cell.length_c   1.000
_cell.angle_alpha   90.00
_cell.angle_beta   90.00
_cell.angle_gamma   90.00
#
_symmetry.space_group_name_H-M   'P 1'
#
loop_
_entity.id
_entity.type
_entity.pdbx_description
1 polymer ?
#
loop_
_entity_poly.entity_id
_entity_poly.type
_entity_poly.pdbx_seq_one_letter_code
_entity_poly.pdbx_strand_id
1 'polypeptide(L)'
;MLSSKIVNSIGLLFDIAGAWLVAWEVVRQYKGDQFKTQMFDDIGDSLARSSDYEGWESNKYLKMKFGLFGLTIGFLLQIASNWL
;
A
#
# COMPACT_ATOMS: atom_id res chain seq x y z
N MET A 1 -3.66 -27.98 -18.35
CA MET A 1 -2.83 -28.24 -17.16
C MET A 1 -1.62 -27.31 -17.03
N LEU A 2 -0.76 -27.15 -18.05
CA LEU A 2 0.41 -26.25 -17.93
C LEU A 2 0.01 -24.76 -17.82
N SER A 3 -0.99 -24.31 -18.60
CA SER A 3 -1.47 -22.91 -18.57
C SER A 3 -2.02 -22.49 -17.21
N SER A 4 -2.78 -23.36 -16.54
CA SER A 4 -3.33 -23.08 -15.20
C SER A 4 -2.21 -22.88 -14.16
N LYS A 5 -1.18 -23.74 -14.17
CA LYS A 5 0.00 -23.57 -13.29
C LYS A 5 0.76 -22.27 -13.54
N ILE A 6 0.87 -21.84 -14.80
CA ILE A 6 1.56 -20.58 -15.15
C ILE A 6 0.75 -19.38 -14.65
N VAL A 7 -0.57 -19.36 -14.89
CA VAL A 7 -1.45 -18.26 -14.44
C VAL A 7 -1.45 -18.16 -12.91
N ASN A 8 -1.49 -19.30 -12.21
CA ASN A 8 -1.41 -19.32 -10.75
C ASN A 8 -0.06 -18.77 -10.23
N SER A 9 1.06 -19.21 -10.80
CA SER A 9 2.39 -18.70 -10.42
C SER A 9 2.55 -17.20 -10.68
N ILE A 10 2.01 -16.69 -11.79
CA ILE A 10 2.01 -15.24 -12.10
C ILE A 10 1.14 -14.47 -11.10
N GLY A 11 -0.06 -14.99 -10.77
CA GLY A 11 -0.93 -14.39 -9.76
C GLY A 11 -0.27 -14.31 -8.39
N LEU A 12 0.42 -15.38 -7.97
CA LEU A 12 1.18 -15.42 -6.72
C LEU A 12 2.33 -14.40 -6.70
N LEU A 13 3.07 -14.25 -7.80
CA LEU A 13 4.12 -13.23 -7.90
C LEU A 13 3.56 -11.80 -7.78
N PHE A 14 2.40 -11.54 -8.39
CA PHE A 14 1.70 -10.27 -8.26
C PHE A 14 1.25 -10.01 -6.82
N ASP A 15 0.76 -11.04 -6.13
CA ASP A 15 0.36 -10.91 -4.73
C ASP A 15 1.55 -10.63 -3.81
N ILE A 16 2.67 -11.34 -3.98
CA ILE A 16 3.89 -11.11 -3.19
C ILE A 16 4.41 -9.69 -3.41
N ALA A 17 4.49 -9.24 -4.67
CA ALA A 17 4.94 -7.89 -4.99
C ALA A 17 3.97 -6.81 -4.46
N GLY A 18 2.67 -7.03 -4.58
CA GLY A 18 1.63 -6.13 -4.06
C GLY A 18 1.66 -6.03 -2.53
N ALA A 19 1.78 -7.17 -1.84
CA ALA A 19 1.91 -7.21 -0.39
C ALA A 19 3.17 -6.49 0.10
N TRP A 20 4.30 -6.65 -0.60
CA TRP A 20 5.54 -5.96 -0.27
C TRP A 20 5.41 -4.43 -0.40
N LEU A 21 4.76 -3.95 -1.45
CA LEU A 21 4.50 -2.52 -1.65
C LEU A 21 3.57 -1.94 -0.58
N VAL A 22 2.52 -2.68 -0.20
CA VAL A 22 1.62 -2.28 0.90
C VAL A 22 2.39 -2.24 2.22
N ALA A 23 3.16 -3.29 2.55
CA ALA A 23 3.93 -3.37 3.79
C ALA A 23 4.99 -2.25 3.88
N TRP A 24 5.70 -1.97 2.78
CA TRP A 24 6.63 -0.85 2.72
C TRP A 24 5.94 0.49 3.02
N GLU A 25 4.79 0.74 2.39
CA GLU A 25 4.06 1.99 2.58
C GLU A 25 3.53 2.12 4.01
N VAL A 26 3.04 1.03 4.62
CA VAL A 26 2.63 1.01 6.03
C VAL A 26 3.81 1.32 6.96
N VAL A 27 4.98 0.69 6.75
CA VAL A 27 6.19 0.98 7.54
C VAL A 27 6.66 2.43 7.35
N ARG A 28 6.58 2.95 6.12
CA ARG A 28 6.91 4.36 5.81
C ARG A 28 5.97 5.32 6.53
N GLN A 29 4.67 5.03 6.53
CA GLN A 29 3.67 5.83 7.24
C GLN A 29 3.88 5.76 8.75
N TYR A 30 4.08 4.57 9.30
CA TYR A 30 4.32 4.38 10.73
C TYR A 30 5.56 5.14 11.21
N LYS A 31 6.68 5.05 10.47
CA LYS A 31 7.88 5.85 10.76
C LYS A 31 7.61 7.35 10.65
N GLY A 32 6.86 7.79 9.64
CA GLY A 32 6.50 9.21 9.47
C GLY A 32 5.60 9.74 10.59
N ASP A 33 4.72 8.91 11.14
CA ASP A 33 3.83 9.27 12.25
C ASP A 33 4.59 9.35 13.59
N GLN A 34 5.60 8.52 13.80
CA GLN A 34 6.43 8.59 15.02
C GLN A 34 7.17 9.93 15.15
N PHE A 35 7.52 10.59 14.03
CA PHE A 35 8.07 11.95 14.05
C PHE A 35 7.01 13.03 14.30
N LYS A 36 5.72 12.76 14.08
CA LYS A 36 4.63 13.70 14.40
C LYS A 36 4.25 13.66 15.86
N THR A 37 4.14 12.48 16.47
CA THR A 37 3.72 12.36 17.87
C THR A 37 4.70 13.07 18.82
N GLN A 38 6.00 13.10 18.50
CA GLN A 38 6.99 13.82 19.31
C GLN A 38 6.99 15.35 19.13
N MET A 39 6.37 15.89 18.07
CA MET A 39 6.36 17.35 17.83
C MET A 39 5.13 18.08 18.38
N PHE A 40 4.07 17.37 18.75
CA PHE A 40 2.76 17.98 19.04
C PHE A 40 2.29 17.94 20.49
N ASP A 41 3.06 17.34 21.41
CA ASP A 41 2.67 17.32 22.83
C ASP A 41 3.05 18.58 23.62
N ASP A 42 3.76 19.56 23.03
CA ASP A 42 4.30 20.69 23.81
C ASP A 42 3.73 22.08 23.48
N ILE A 43 2.91 22.27 22.45
CA ILE A 43 2.35 23.60 22.18
C ILE A 43 0.90 23.48 21.70
N GLY A 44 0.00 23.76 22.64
CA GLY A 44 -1.41 24.01 22.36
C GLY A 44 -1.54 25.23 21.46
N ASP A 45 -1.49 25.00 20.16
CA ASP A 45 -2.18 25.82 19.20
C ASP A 45 -2.45 24.99 17.96
N SER A 46 -3.60 25.23 17.36
CA SER A 46 -3.97 24.68 16.06
C SER A 46 -2.98 25.24 15.04
N LEU A 47 -1.81 24.60 14.90
CA LEU A 47 -0.91 24.85 13.78
C LEU A 47 -1.70 24.52 12.53
N ALA A 48 -2.23 25.59 11.92
CA ALA A 48 -3.02 25.55 10.71
C ALA A 48 -2.40 24.53 9.76
N ARG A 49 -3.21 23.56 9.31
CA ARG A 49 -2.83 22.60 8.27
C ARG A 49 -2.09 23.38 7.18
N SER A 50 -0.76 23.29 7.15
CA SER A 50 0.00 23.97 6.10
C SER A 50 -0.40 23.33 4.78
N SER A 51 -0.45 24.10 3.69
CA SER A 51 -0.74 23.57 2.36
C SER A 51 0.19 22.39 1.99
N ASP A 52 1.40 22.36 2.56
CA ASP A 52 2.36 21.26 2.42
C ASP A 52 1.90 19.95 3.10
N TYR A 53 1.13 20.06 4.19
CA TYR A 53 0.58 18.90 4.90
C TYR A 53 -0.55 18.23 4.10
N GLU A 54 -1.42 19.00 3.45
CA GLU A 54 -2.48 18.47 2.58
C GLU A 54 -1.89 17.80 1.31
N GLY A 55 -0.81 18.37 0.78
CA GLY A 55 -0.05 17.76 -0.33
C GLY A 55 0.64 16.45 0.06
N TRP A 56 1.14 16.33 1.30
CA TRP A 56 1.68 15.09 1.82
C TRP A 56 0.59 14.04 2.12
N GLU A 57 -0.53 14.46 2.69
CA GLU A 57 -1.66 13.59 3.06
C GLU A 57 -2.33 12.95 1.84
N SER A 58 -2.53 13.71 0.77
CA SER A 58 -3.09 13.21 -0.50
C SER A 58 -2.17 12.21 -1.23
N ASN A 59 -0.85 12.39 -1.11
CA ASN A 59 0.13 11.56 -1.81
C ASN A 59 0.62 10.34 -1.01
N LYS A 60 0.39 10.27 0.31
CA LYS A 60 0.87 9.13 1.12
C LYS A 60 0.21 7.79 0.76
N TYR A 61 -1.01 7.82 0.23
CA TYR A 61 -1.74 6.60 -0.10
C TYR A 61 -1.53 6.10 -1.53
N LEU A 62 -0.83 6.85 -2.38
CA LEU A 62 -0.70 6.53 -3.80
C LEU A 62 -0.03 5.17 -4.02
N LYS A 63 1.07 4.90 -3.33
CA LYS A 63 1.78 3.61 -3.39
C LYS A 63 0.99 2.47 -2.75
N MET A 64 0.25 2.75 -1.68
CA MET A 64 -0.65 1.78 -1.06
C MET A 64 -1.77 1.36 -2.02
N LYS A 65 -2.36 2.32 -2.75
CA LYS A 65 -3.37 2.06 -3.77
C LYS A 65 -2.82 1.18 -4.90
N PHE A 66 -1.60 1.45 -5.37
CA PHE A 66 -0.95 0.60 -6.37
C PHE A 66 -0.67 -0.82 -5.86
N GLY A 67 -0.18 -0.96 -4.62
CA GLY A 67 0.03 -2.26 -4.00
C GLY A 67 -1.29 -3.05 -3.84
N LEU A 68 -2.36 -2.38 -3.42
CA LEU A 68 -3.69 -2.98 -3.27
C LEU A 68 -4.29 -3.41 -4.62
N PHE A 69 -4.08 -2.60 -5.67
CA PHE A 69 -4.50 -2.93 -7.02
C PHE A 69 -3.75 -4.17 -7.56
N GLY A 70 -2.44 -4.27 -7.30
CA GLY A 70 -1.63 -5.44 -7.63
C GLY A 70 -2.12 -6.71 -6.94
N LEU A 71 -2.43 -6.63 -5.64
CA LEU A 71 -3.03 -7.73 -4.86
C LEU A 71 -4.38 -8.16 -5.43
N THR A 72 -5.21 -7.19 -5.82
CA THR A 72 -6.54 -7.49 -6.37
C THR A 72 -6.41 -8.23 -7.70
N ILE A 73 -5.48 -7.82 -8.57
CA ILE A 73 -5.21 -8.50 -9.84
C ILE A 73 -4.62 -9.90 -9.63
N GLY A 74 -3.66 -10.06 -8.72
CA GLY A 74 -3.04 -11.34 -8.42
C GLY A 74 -4.06 -12.36 -7.90
N PHE A 75 -4.93 -11.94 -6.98
CA PHE A 75 -6.03 -12.76 -6.48
C PHE A 75 -7.05 -13.11 -7.57
N LEU A 76 -7.42 -12.16 -8.44
CA LEU A 76 -8.33 -12.43 -9.56
C LEU A 76 -7.72 -13.43 -10.57
N LEU A 77 -6.41 -13.34 -10.83
CA LEU A 77 -5.68 -14.31 -11.67
C LEU A 77 -5.66 -15.71 -11.04
N GLN A 78 -5.48 -15.80 -9.72
CA GLN A 78 -5.56 -17.09 -9.00
C GLN A 78 -6.97 -17.68 -9.06
N ILE A 79 -8.01 -16.87 -8.89
CA ILE A 79 -9.39 -17.32 -9.06
C ILE A 79 -9.59 -17.82 -10.48
N ALA A 80 -9.26 -17.02 -11.50
CA ALA A 80 -9.42 -17.40 -12.91
C ALA A 80 -8.67 -18.70 -13.25
N SER A 81 -7.49 -18.92 -12.66
CA SER A 81 -6.75 -20.18 -12.80
C SER A 81 -7.51 -21.37 -12.23
N ASN A 82 -8.26 -21.23 -11.14
CA ASN A 82 -9.04 -22.32 -10.56
C ASN A 82 -10.23 -22.75 -11.43
N TRP A 83 -10.71 -21.88 -12.32
CA TRP A 83 -11.79 -22.18 -13.27
C TRP A 83 -11.27 -22.64 -14.66
N LEU A 84 -9.94 -22.71 -14.85
CA LEU A 84 -9.21 -23.07 -16.08
C LEU A 84 -8.46 -24.40 -15.96
#